data_AF-A0A1K0IRL1-F1
#
_entry.id   AF-A0A1K0IRL1-F1
#
_cell.length_a   1.000
_cell.length_b   1.000
_cell.length_c   1.000
_cell.angle_alpha   90.00
_cell.angle_beta   90.00
_cell.angle_gamma   90.00
#
_symmetry.space_group_name_H-M   'P 1'
#
loop_
_entity.id
_entity.type
_entity.pdbx_description
1 polymer ?
#
loop_
_entity_poly.entity_id
_entity_poly.type
_entity_poly.pdbx_seq_one_letter_code
_entity_poly.pdbx_strand_id
1 'polypeptide(L)'
;MKMTYAQQLKHPNWQRRRLEMLSAANWACAKCGAADLMLHVHHKQYFKGRMAWEYSDEELAVLCEVCHTEHHSSEESIKAILAQAESIPVYPLLAGAFAWAEGQDPDIIVGGYLENGHVFLAGCIAAICAGYLTPEQTVEVASHVTRLFPEKEKISAIWAGMQRLMANRGQSA
;
A
#
# COMPACT_ATOMS: atom_id res chain seq x y z
N MET A 1 27.68 14.99 17.58
CA MET A 1 26.32 15.41 17.16
C MET A 1 25.88 14.51 16.03
N LYS A 2 24.68 13.92 16.07
CA LYS A 2 24.19 13.05 14.99
C LYS A 2 23.63 13.93 13.86
N MET A 3 23.96 13.63 12.61
CA MET A 3 23.51 14.42 11.45
C MET A 3 21.99 14.37 11.32
N THR A 4 21.34 15.53 11.18
CA THR A 4 19.88 15.58 10.95
C THR A 4 19.54 15.00 9.58
N TYR A 5 18.31 14.51 9.39
CA TYR A 5 17.90 13.95 8.10
C TYR A 5 18.04 14.99 6.96
N ALA A 6 17.67 16.25 7.20
CA ALA A 6 17.86 17.33 6.24
C ALA A 6 19.34 17.56 5.87
N GLN A 7 20.28 17.36 6.80
CA GLN A 7 21.71 17.40 6.52
C GLN A 7 22.17 16.16 5.74
N GLN A 8 21.62 14.97 6.03
CA GLN A 8 21.91 13.75 5.27
C GLN A 8 21.50 13.89 3.80
N LEU A 9 20.35 14.53 3.54
CA LEU A 9 19.89 14.81 2.16
C LEU A 9 20.80 15.78 1.40
N LYS A 10 21.70 16.51 2.08
CA LYS A 10 22.72 17.36 1.43
C LYS A 10 24.09 16.68 1.35
N HIS A 11 24.23 15.49 1.94
CA HIS A 11 25.51 14.80 2.04
C HIS A 11 25.93 14.17 0.68
N PRO A 12 27.22 14.17 0.32
CA PRO A 12 27.70 13.60 -0.95
C PRO A 12 27.29 12.14 -1.19
N ASN A 13 27.27 11.30 -0.14
CA ASN A 13 26.83 9.91 -0.27
C ASN A 13 25.37 9.79 -0.69
N TRP A 14 24.48 10.65 -0.17
CA TRP A 14 23.10 10.67 -0.63
C TRP A 14 22.98 11.17 -2.06
N GLN A 15 23.71 12.23 -2.41
CA GLN A 15 23.67 12.75 -3.78
C GLN A 15 24.13 11.70 -4.80
N ARG A 16 25.19 10.94 -4.48
CA ARG A 16 25.62 9.79 -5.30
C ARG A 16 24.54 8.70 -5.37
N ARG A 17 24.03 8.23 -4.22
CA ARG A 17 22.99 7.18 -4.17
C ARG A 17 21.72 7.60 -4.93
N ARG A 18 21.35 8.87 -4.82
CA ARG A 18 20.21 9.45 -5.55
C ARG A 18 20.42 9.36 -7.06
N LEU A 19 21.62 9.72 -7.55
CA LEU A 19 21.94 9.65 -8.98
C LEU A 19 22.00 8.21 -9.49
N GLU A 20 22.52 7.28 -8.70
CA GLU A 20 22.52 5.83 -9.02
C GLU A 20 21.08 5.33 -9.24
N MET A 21 20.16 5.62 -8.31
CA MET A 21 18.75 5.23 -8.43
C MET A 21 18.07 5.88 -9.64
N LEU A 22 18.29 7.18 -9.87
CA LEU A 22 17.72 7.87 -11.04
C LEU A 22 18.22 7.28 -12.35
N SER A 23 19.51 6.95 -12.43
CA SER A 23 20.09 6.31 -13.60
C SER A 23 19.53 4.91 -13.83
N ALA A 24 19.42 4.09 -12.77
CA ALA A 24 18.85 2.75 -12.86
C ALA A 24 17.38 2.75 -13.31
N ALA A 25 16.62 3.79 -12.93
CA ALA A 25 15.24 3.99 -13.35
C ALA A 25 15.09 4.63 -14.74
N ASN A 26 16.17 4.75 -15.52
CA ASN A 26 16.18 5.44 -16.82
C ASN A 26 15.58 6.85 -16.77
N TRP A 27 15.75 7.55 -15.64
CA TRP A 27 15.19 8.88 -15.43
C TRP A 27 13.67 8.94 -15.66
N ALA A 28 12.95 7.89 -15.27
CA ALA A 28 11.50 7.82 -15.36
C ALA A 28 10.88 7.41 -14.01
N CYS A 29 9.65 7.85 -13.77
CA CYS A 29 8.88 7.43 -12.62
C CYS A 29 8.54 5.94 -12.69
N ALA A 30 8.88 5.19 -11.64
CA ALA A 30 8.60 3.75 -11.55
C ALA A 30 7.09 3.41 -11.49
N LYS A 31 6.23 4.38 -11.15
CA LYS A 31 4.78 4.21 -11.04
C LYS A 31 4.05 4.55 -12.34
N CYS A 32 4.28 5.74 -12.89
CA CYS A 32 3.53 6.24 -14.06
C CYS A 32 4.35 6.35 -15.35
N GLY A 33 5.67 6.12 -15.30
CA GLY A 33 6.56 6.23 -16.45
C GLY A 33 6.93 7.65 -16.87
N ALA A 34 6.41 8.69 -16.21
CA ALA A 34 6.73 10.08 -16.55
C ALA A 34 8.24 10.36 -16.41
N ALA A 35 8.83 10.96 -17.44
CA ALA A 35 10.26 11.31 -17.52
C ALA A 35 10.49 12.83 -17.69
N ASP A 36 9.42 13.59 -17.87
CA ASP A 36 9.39 15.05 -18.06
C ASP A 36 9.04 15.82 -16.79
N LEU A 37 8.71 15.12 -15.70
CA LEU A 37 8.39 15.69 -14.40
C LEU A 37 9.60 15.67 -13.45
N MET A 38 9.54 16.49 -12.39
CA MET A 38 10.55 16.44 -11.33
C MET A 38 10.53 15.07 -10.63
N LEU A 39 11.69 14.41 -10.59
CA LEU A 39 11.87 13.09 -9.98
C LEU A 39 12.52 13.16 -8.59
N HIS A 40 12.01 12.34 -7.69
CA HIS A 40 12.50 12.11 -6.34
C HIS A 40 12.85 10.64 -6.13
N VAL A 41 13.83 10.40 -5.26
CA VAL A 41 14.07 9.05 -4.73
C VAL A 41 13.34 8.97 -3.40
N HIS A 42 12.34 8.09 -3.37
CA HIS A 42 11.46 7.83 -2.25
C HIS A 42 11.98 6.65 -1.43
N HIS A 43 12.02 6.80 -0.10
CA HIS A 43 12.27 5.71 0.83
C HIS A 43 10.96 4.99 1.15
N LYS A 44 10.83 3.72 0.78
CA LYS A 44 9.60 2.93 1.02
C LYS A 44 9.37 2.59 2.49
N GLN A 45 10.44 2.71 3.30
CA GLN A 45 10.41 2.49 4.74
C GLN A 45 11.58 3.21 5.40
N TYR A 46 11.48 3.41 6.71
CA TYR A 46 12.49 4.10 7.51
C TYR A 46 12.95 3.23 8.68
N PHE A 47 14.24 2.89 8.71
CA PHE A 47 14.87 2.16 9.81
C PHE A 47 15.63 3.10 10.74
N LYS A 48 15.38 2.97 12.03
CA LYS A 48 16.08 3.76 13.05
C LYS A 48 17.58 3.48 12.98
N GLY A 49 18.36 4.55 12.81
CA GLY A 49 19.82 4.49 12.82
C GLY A 49 20.47 4.41 11.44
N ARG A 50 19.72 4.05 10.39
CA ARG A 50 20.21 4.11 9.01
C ARG A 50 20.26 5.55 8.50
N MET A 51 21.30 5.87 7.75
CA MET A 51 21.44 7.11 6.98
C MET A 51 20.67 7.00 5.65
N ALA A 52 20.33 8.13 5.05
CA ALA A 52 19.53 8.19 3.82
C ALA A 52 20.07 7.33 2.65
N TRP A 53 21.38 7.08 2.58
CA TRP A 53 22.04 6.27 1.52
C TRP A 53 22.27 4.80 1.89
N GLU A 54 21.87 4.35 3.09
CA GLU A 54 22.12 2.98 3.59
C GLU A 54 20.96 2.02 3.29
N TYR A 55 20.07 2.40 2.37
CA TYR A 55 18.91 1.61 1.96
C TYR A 55 19.19 0.88 0.64
N SER A 56 18.73 -0.36 0.53
CA SER A 56 18.88 -1.19 -0.67
C SER A 56 18.03 -0.65 -1.83
N ASP A 57 18.23 -1.22 -3.03
CA ASP A 57 17.47 -0.82 -4.22
C ASP A 57 15.97 -1.12 -4.04
N GLU A 58 15.65 -2.23 -3.38
CA GLU A 58 14.28 -2.66 -3.10
C GLU A 58 13.59 -1.75 -2.07
N GLU A 59 14.35 -1.06 -1.22
CA GLU A 59 13.85 -0.12 -0.21
C GLU A 59 13.68 1.30 -0.75
N LEU A 60 14.11 1.56 -2.00
CA LEU A 60 14.04 2.86 -2.66
C LEU A 60 13.17 2.78 -3.93
N ALA A 61 12.59 3.91 -4.33
CA ALA A 61 11.86 4.02 -5.60
C ALA A 61 12.07 5.40 -6.23
N VAL A 62 12.16 5.47 -7.55
CA VAL A 62 12.14 6.75 -8.28
C VAL A 62 10.70 7.10 -8.62
N LEU A 63 10.20 8.22 -8.09
CA LEU A 63 8.84 8.69 -8.30
C LEU A 63 8.84 10.14 -8.80
N CYS A 64 7.92 10.49 -9.69
CA CYS A 64 7.65 11.89 -9.99
C CYS A 64 7.00 12.58 -8.78
N GLU A 65 7.05 13.91 -8.73
CA GLU A 65 6.49 14.70 -7.63
C GLU A 65 5.01 14.38 -7.33
N VAL A 66 4.21 14.12 -8.37
CA VAL A 66 2.79 13.79 -8.25
C VAL A 66 2.63 12.43 -7.56
N CYS A 67 3.24 11.39 -8.14
CA CYS A 67 3.17 10.04 -7.57
C CYS A 67 3.82 9.93 -6.19
N HIS A 68 4.86 10.72 -5.93
CA HIS A 68 5.51 10.81 -4.63
C HIS A 68 4.56 11.39 -3.58
N THR A 69 3.86 12.47 -3.91
CA THR A 69 2.85 13.10 -3.03
C THR A 69 1.67 12.15 -2.77
N GLU A 70 1.17 11.50 -3.82
CA GLU A 70 0.12 10.48 -3.70
C GLU A 70 0.52 9.33 -2.77
N HIS A 71 1.78 8.90 -2.84
CA HIS A 71 2.30 7.83 -1.98
C HIS A 71 2.26 8.25 -0.50
N HIS A 72 2.76 9.45 -0.17
CA HIS A 72 2.69 9.98 1.19
C HIS A 72 1.24 10.08 1.70
N SER A 73 0.33 10.59 0.87
CA SER A 73 -1.09 10.69 1.23
C SER A 73 -1.74 9.32 1.51
N SER A 74 -1.38 8.30 0.71
CA SER A 74 -1.85 6.93 0.89
C SER A 74 -1.29 6.32 2.17
N GLU A 75 0.02 6.50 2.44
CA GLU A 75 0.65 6.04 3.67
C GLU A 75 0.02 6.66 4.92
N GLU A 76 -0.23 7.97 4.91
CA GLU A 76 -0.88 8.67 6.01
C GLU A 76 -2.28 8.11 6.29
N SER A 77 -3.04 7.83 5.22
CA SER A 77 -4.36 7.21 5.33
C SER A 77 -4.28 5.81 5.94
N ILE A 78 -3.31 4.98 5.51
CA ILE A 78 -3.08 3.65 6.07
C ILE A 78 -2.69 3.75 7.55
N LYS A 79 -1.75 4.64 7.91
CA LYS A 79 -1.34 4.88 9.29
C LYS A 79 -2.54 5.32 10.16
N ALA A 80 -3.44 6.16 9.64
CA ALA A 80 -4.63 6.58 10.34
C ALA A 80 -5.63 5.44 10.58
N ILE A 81 -5.76 4.50 9.64
CA ILE A 81 -6.54 3.27 9.82
C ILE A 81 -5.90 2.38 10.89
N LEU A 82 -4.59 2.14 10.79
CA LEU A 82 -3.85 1.32 11.75
C LEU A 82 -3.76 1.94 13.14
N ALA A 83 -3.93 3.25 13.28
CA ALA A 83 -4.02 3.90 14.59
C ALA A 83 -5.37 3.63 15.29
N GLN A 84 -6.41 3.29 14.53
CA GLN A 84 -7.76 3.02 15.04
C GLN A 84 -8.09 1.53 15.10
N ALA A 85 -7.33 0.70 14.37
CA ALA A 85 -7.45 -0.75 14.35
C ALA A 85 -6.27 -1.40 15.07
N GLU A 86 -6.46 -2.58 15.66
CA GLU A 86 -5.32 -3.41 16.08
C GLU A 86 -4.59 -3.91 14.82
N SER A 87 -3.26 -3.88 14.81
CA SER A 87 -2.47 -4.28 13.63
C SER A 87 -2.54 -5.78 13.34
N ILE A 88 -2.65 -6.60 14.39
CA ILE A 88 -2.72 -8.07 14.32
C ILE A 88 -3.87 -8.54 13.40
N PRO A 89 -5.13 -8.10 13.55
CA PRO A 89 -6.21 -8.52 12.65
C PRO A 89 -6.12 -7.95 11.23
N VAL A 90 -5.38 -6.86 11.01
CA VAL A 90 -5.24 -6.24 9.68
C VAL A 90 -4.16 -6.92 8.84
N TYR A 91 -3.10 -7.42 9.49
CA TYR A 91 -1.97 -8.04 8.80
C TYR A 91 -2.37 -9.22 7.90
N PRO A 92 -3.15 -10.22 8.34
CA PRO A 92 -3.59 -11.32 7.48
C PRO A 92 -4.34 -10.84 6.25
N LEU A 93 -5.18 -9.81 6.38
CA LEU A 93 -5.98 -9.25 5.28
C LEU A 93 -5.06 -8.68 4.19
N LEU A 94 -4.06 -7.90 4.60
CA LEU A 94 -3.08 -7.33 3.67
C LEU A 94 -2.20 -8.43 3.06
N ALA A 95 -1.71 -9.37 3.87
CA ALA A 95 -0.92 -10.49 3.37
C ALA A 95 -1.67 -11.28 2.28
N GLY A 96 -2.96 -11.57 2.47
CA GLY A 96 -3.78 -12.22 1.46
C GLY A 96 -4.01 -11.37 0.22
N ALA A 97 -4.28 -10.07 0.38
CA ALA A 97 -4.51 -9.16 -0.73
C ALA A 97 -3.28 -9.02 -1.65
N PHE A 98 -2.08 -9.18 -1.10
CA PHE A 98 -0.82 -9.07 -1.83
C PHE A 98 -0.12 -10.41 -2.06
N ALA A 99 -0.74 -11.55 -1.73
CA ALA A 99 -0.12 -12.89 -1.85
C ALA A 99 0.34 -13.24 -3.28
N TRP A 100 -0.21 -12.54 -4.28
CA TRP A 100 0.06 -12.73 -5.70
C TRP A 100 1.05 -11.72 -6.28
N ALA A 101 1.48 -10.74 -5.48
CA ALA A 101 2.41 -9.71 -5.93
C ALA A 101 3.82 -10.29 -6.03
N GLU A 102 4.54 -9.94 -7.10
CA GLU A 102 5.94 -10.32 -7.25
C GLU A 102 6.81 -9.66 -6.17
N GLY A 103 7.83 -10.39 -5.71
CA GLY A 103 8.82 -9.88 -4.74
C GLY A 103 8.34 -9.77 -3.30
N GLN A 104 7.19 -10.36 -2.94
CA GLN A 104 6.79 -10.46 -1.54
C GLN A 104 7.69 -11.43 -0.77
N ASP A 105 7.98 -11.07 0.48
CA ASP A 105 8.66 -11.96 1.42
C ASP A 105 7.73 -13.15 1.75
N PRO A 106 8.13 -14.40 1.46
CA PRO A 106 7.34 -15.58 1.73
C PRO A 106 6.94 -15.71 3.20
N ASP A 107 7.79 -15.27 4.13
CA ASP A 107 7.51 -15.36 5.57
C ASP A 107 6.38 -14.41 5.96
N ILE A 108 6.29 -13.24 5.31
CA ILE A 108 5.17 -12.31 5.50
C ILE A 108 3.85 -12.92 4.99
N ILE A 109 3.87 -13.61 3.85
CA ILE A 109 2.65 -14.22 3.30
C ILE A 109 2.20 -15.42 4.14
N VAL A 110 3.13 -16.34 4.44
CA VAL A 110 2.85 -17.53 5.25
C VAL A 110 2.44 -17.15 6.66
N GLY A 111 3.11 -16.18 7.28
CA GLY A 111 2.76 -15.67 8.61
C GLY A 111 1.32 -15.17 8.67
N GLY A 112 0.86 -14.45 7.64
CA GLY A 112 -0.51 -13.93 7.59
C GLY A 112 -1.55 -15.03 7.52
N TYR A 113 -1.28 -16.07 6.72
CA TYR A 113 -2.15 -17.25 6.65
C TYR A 113 -2.20 -18.02 7.98
N LEU A 114 -1.06 -18.19 8.65
CA LEU A 114 -0.97 -18.92 9.92
C LEU A 114 -1.62 -18.16 11.08
N GLU A 115 -1.51 -16.83 11.10
CA GLU A 115 -2.13 -15.96 12.11
C GLU A 115 -3.66 -16.03 12.03
N ASN A 116 -4.23 -15.87 10.83
CA ASN A 116 -5.67 -16.02 10.60
C ASN A 116 -6.01 -16.33 9.14
N GLY A 117 -6.12 -17.62 8.81
CA GLY A 117 -6.41 -18.06 7.45
C GLY A 117 -7.71 -17.54 6.85
N HIS A 118 -8.75 -17.28 7.67
CA HIS A 118 -10.02 -16.73 7.16
C HIS A 118 -9.88 -15.28 6.70
N VAL A 119 -9.20 -14.45 7.48
CA VAL A 119 -8.95 -13.04 7.13
C VAL A 119 -7.97 -12.95 5.96
N PHE A 120 -6.97 -13.84 5.92
CA PHE A 120 -6.08 -14.00 4.76
C PHE A 120 -6.86 -14.29 3.46
N LEU A 121 -7.75 -15.28 3.48
CA LEU A 121 -8.58 -15.61 2.32
C LEU A 121 -9.49 -14.45 1.91
N ALA A 122 -10.02 -13.68 2.87
CA ALA A 122 -10.77 -12.46 2.57
C ALA A 122 -9.92 -11.42 1.82
N GLY A 123 -8.64 -11.31 2.15
CA GLY A 123 -7.66 -10.52 1.41
C GLY A 123 -7.50 -10.98 -0.03
N CYS A 124 -7.31 -12.29 -0.24
CA CYS A 124 -7.22 -12.88 -1.59
C CYS A 124 -8.47 -12.57 -2.43
N ILE A 125 -9.66 -12.72 -1.83
CA ILE A 125 -10.93 -12.38 -2.48
C ILE A 125 -10.97 -10.89 -2.84
N ALA A 126 -10.55 -10.01 -1.93
CA ALA A 126 -10.50 -8.57 -2.19
C ALA A 126 -9.58 -8.23 -3.38
N ALA A 127 -8.42 -8.90 -3.51
CA ALA A 127 -7.52 -8.72 -4.64
C ALA A 127 -8.15 -9.17 -5.97
N ILE A 128 -8.85 -10.31 -5.97
CA ILE A 128 -9.59 -10.81 -7.14
C ILE A 128 -10.66 -9.79 -7.56
N CYS A 129 -11.45 -9.29 -6.61
CA CYS A 129 -12.46 -8.27 -6.88
C CYS A 129 -11.85 -6.98 -7.45
N ALA A 130 -10.69 -6.55 -6.93
CA ALA A 130 -10.05 -5.31 -7.36
C ALA A 130 -9.43 -5.39 -8.76
N GLY A 131 -8.98 -6.57 -9.20
CA GLY A 131 -8.27 -6.73 -10.47
C GLY A 131 -9.09 -7.36 -11.61
N TYR A 132 -10.13 -8.13 -11.30
CA TYR A 132 -10.71 -9.08 -12.28
C TYR A 132 -12.24 -9.13 -12.34
N LEU A 133 -12.96 -8.56 -11.35
CA LEU A 133 -14.41 -8.62 -11.33
C LEU A 133 -15.05 -7.31 -11.76
N THR A 134 -16.13 -7.43 -12.54
CA THR A 134 -17.07 -6.32 -12.78
C THR A 134 -17.76 -5.91 -11.48
N PRO A 135 -18.34 -4.69 -11.40
CA PRO A 135 -19.12 -4.27 -10.24
C PRO A 135 -20.23 -5.26 -9.87
N GLU A 136 -20.91 -5.84 -10.85
CA GLU A 136 -21.99 -6.81 -10.66
C GLU A 136 -21.46 -8.10 -10.01
N GLN A 137 -20.35 -8.62 -10.50
CA GLN A 137 -19.68 -9.81 -9.94
C GLN A 137 -19.16 -9.56 -8.52
N THR A 138 -18.70 -8.34 -8.23
CA THR A 138 -18.25 -7.94 -6.89
C THR A 138 -19.41 -7.97 -5.89
N VAL A 139 -20.62 -7.52 -6.28
CA VAL A 139 -21.83 -7.57 -5.45
C VAL A 139 -22.26 -9.01 -5.17
N GLU A 140 -22.15 -9.90 -6.17
CA GLU A 140 -22.49 -11.32 -6.01
C GLU A 140 -21.55 -12.02 -5.00
N VAL A 141 -20.24 -11.82 -5.14
CA VAL A 141 -19.24 -12.35 -4.20
C VAL A 141 -19.49 -11.80 -2.79
N ALA A 142 -19.72 -10.49 -2.64
CA ALA A 142 -20.03 -9.89 -1.36
C ALA A 142 -21.31 -10.47 -0.72
N SER A 143 -22.35 -10.75 -1.53
CA SER A 143 -23.58 -11.40 -1.06
C SER A 143 -23.32 -12.81 -0.55
N HIS A 144 -22.49 -13.59 -1.26
CA HIS A 144 -22.10 -14.92 -0.82
C HIS A 144 -21.26 -14.90 0.44
N VAL A 145 -20.25 -14.04 0.52
CA VAL A 145 -19.41 -13.86 1.71
C VAL A 145 -20.26 -13.47 2.92
N THR A 146 -21.21 -12.54 2.77
CA THR A 146 -22.11 -12.12 3.85
C THR A 146 -23.00 -13.26 4.38
N ARG A 147 -23.30 -14.27 3.56
CA ARG A 147 -24.07 -15.46 4.00
C ARG A 147 -23.23 -16.42 4.85
N LEU A 148 -21.90 -16.35 4.76
CA LEU A 148 -20.97 -17.21 5.50
C LEU A 148 -20.72 -16.70 6.93
N PHE A 149 -21.07 -15.46 7.24
CA PHE A 149 -20.87 -14.87 8.57
C PHE A 149 -22.18 -14.86 9.40
N PRO A 150 -22.18 -15.46 10.60
CA PRO A 150 -23.39 -15.59 11.42
C PRO A 150 -23.88 -14.27 12.06
N GLU A 151 -23.02 -13.26 12.24
CA GLU A 151 -23.40 -11.92 12.73
C GLU A 151 -23.80 -10.97 11.60
N LYS A 152 -24.95 -11.23 10.96
CA LYS A 152 -25.43 -10.47 9.79
C LYS A 152 -25.63 -8.97 10.01
N GLU A 153 -25.94 -8.55 11.23
CA GLU A 153 -26.32 -7.16 11.54
C GLU A 153 -25.16 -6.18 11.32
N LYS A 154 -23.96 -6.50 11.80
CA LYS A 154 -22.78 -5.63 11.68
C LYS A 154 -22.32 -5.46 10.23
N ILE A 155 -22.34 -6.54 9.45
CA ILE A 155 -21.92 -6.51 8.03
C ILE A 155 -22.94 -5.72 7.19
N SER A 156 -24.24 -5.90 7.44
CA SER A 156 -25.29 -5.15 6.74
C SER A 156 -25.19 -3.63 6.95
N ALA A 157 -24.82 -3.20 8.15
CA ALA A 157 -24.64 -1.78 8.47
C ALA A 157 -23.43 -1.16 7.75
N ILE A 158 -22.31 -1.90 7.66
CA ILE A 158 -21.12 -1.49 6.90
C ILE A 158 -21.49 -1.33 5.41
N TRP A 159 -22.22 -2.30 4.84
CA TRP A 159 -22.64 -2.26 3.43
C TRP A 159 -23.59 -1.10 3.15
N ALA A 160 -24.58 -0.85 4.01
CA ALA A 160 -25.47 0.30 3.87
C ALA A 160 -24.72 1.64 4.01
N GLY A 161 -23.67 1.70 4.84
CA GLY A 161 -22.76 2.84 4.93
C GLY A 161 -21.98 3.07 3.63
N MET A 162 -21.36 2.01 3.09
CA MET A 162 -20.59 2.07 1.84
C MET A 162 -21.46 2.47 0.65
N GLN A 163 -22.67 1.90 0.50
CA GLN A 163 -23.60 2.26 -0.58
C GLN A 163 -23.97 3.75 -0.54
N ARG A 164 -24.21 4.31 0.65
CA ARG A 164 -24.48 5.75 0.82
C ARG A 164 -23.28 6.61 0.44
N LEU A 165 -22.06 6.20 0.84
CA LEU A 165 -20.83 6.91 0.47
C LEU A 165 -20.58 6.89 -1.04
N MET A 166 -20.80 5.75 -1.70
CA MET A 166 -20.64 5.62 -3.15
C MET A 166 -21.71 6.42 -3.92
N ALA A 167 -22.96 6.41 -3.45
CA ALA A 167 -24.05 7.20 -4.04
C ALA A 167 -23.78 8.71 -3.97
N ASN A 168 -23.17 9.18 -2.88
CA ASN A 168 -22.85 10.60 -2.69
C ASN A 168 -21.61 11.05 -3.51
N ARG A 169 -20.67 10.15 -3.82
CA ARG A 169 -19.51 10.47 -4.68
C ARG A 169 -19.86 10.56 -6.17
N GLY A 170 -20.99 10.01 -6.60
CA GLY A 170 -21.50 10.14 -7.97
C GLY A 170 -22.25 11.44 -8.27
N GLN A 171 -22.46 12.31 -7.28
CA GLN A 171 -23.22 13.57 -7.41
C GLN A 171 -22.33 14.82 -7.41
N SER A 172 -21.01 14.66 -7.31
CA SER A 172 -20.03 15.76 -7.27
C SER A 172 -19.10 15.79 -8.48
N ALA A 173 -19.62 15.41 -9.66
CA ALA A 173 -18.97 15.58 -10.96
C ALA A 173 -19.81 16.51 -11.84
#